data_AF-A0A3P1BP40-F1
#
_entry.id   AF-A0A3P1BP40-F1
#
_cell.length_a   1.000
_cell.length_b   1.000
_cell.length_c   1.000
_cell.angle_alpha   90.00
_cell.angle_beta   90.00
_cell.angle_gamma   90.00
#
_symmetry.space_group_name_H-M   'P 1'
#
loop_
_entity.id
_entity.type
_entity.pdbx_description
1 polymer ?
#
loop_
_entity_poly.entity_id
_entity_poly.type
_entity_poly.pdbx_seq_one_letter_code
_entity_poly.pdbx_strand_id
1 'polypeptide(L)'
;MNLSNMVSDAVLCFTGVWVFWRFFREMSWYNRVLWGLFLITISMTALVGILRFAGIQRVIPLHESLETLAASLGVVSVIVGVWGLIQKQTISRTGFILTVSVGVLLFLLLLMVPLVGTFQPVVPSLGMVIVLLIAFLGVVRRDPRASWIVLAVMIIALATRAGWHQNIPIHPIDFYHYTLSLSLLCFGKAVQNRPWRNRSGGK
;
A
#
# COMPACT_ATOMS: atom_id res chain seq x y z
N MET A 1 21.58 16.87 -3.44
CA MET A 1 20.88 16.13 -4.52
C MET A 1 21.26 14.68 -4.38
N ASN A 2 20.31 13.78 -4.13
CA ASN A 2 20.59 12.35 -3.91
C ASN A 2 20.00 11.56 -5.08
N LEU A 3 20.79 11.37 -6.13
CA LEU A 3 20.34 10.75 -7.39
C LEU A 3 19.78 9.34 -7.16
N SER A 4 20.40 8.55 -6.27
CA SER A 4 19.96 7.19 -5.94
C SER A 4 18.53 7.16 -5.39
N ASN A 5 18.24 8.02 -4.40
CA ASN A 5 16.90 8.16 -3.82
C ASN A 5 15.86 8.64 -4.83
N MET A 6 16.24 9.53 -5.77
CA MET A 6 15.34 9.97 -6.84
C MET A 6 14.96 8.81 -7.76
N VAL A 7 15.92 7.94 -8.10
CA VAL A 7 15.69 6.79 -8.96
C VAL A 7 14.80 5.76 -8.26
N SER A 8 15.06 5.47 -6.98
CA SER A 8 14.27 4.51 -6.22
C SER A 8 12.82 4.98 -6.01
N ASP A 9 12.60 6.28 -5.76
CA ASP A 9 11.26 6.90 -5.74
C ASP A 9 10.57 6.85 -7.11
N ALA A 10 11.31 7.08 -8.20
CA ALA A 10 10.76 6.96 -9.55
C ALA A 10 10.28 5.54 -9.86
N VAL A 11 11.06 4.53 -9.44
CA VAL A 11 10.67 3.12 -9.57
C VAL A 11 9.44 2.80 -8.74
N LEU A 12 9.36 3.30 -7.50
CA LEU A 12 8.18 3.11 -6.64
C LEU A 12 6.93 3.77 -7.26
N CYS A 13 7.06 5.02 -7.70
CA CYS A 13 6.00 5.78 -8.35
C CYS A 13 5.46 5.04 -9.59
N PHE A 14 6.37 4.66 -10.49
CA PHE A 14 6.04 3.92 -11.71
C PHE A 14 5.38 2.57 -11.39
N THR A 15 5.93 1.83 -10.41
CA THR A 15 5.40 0.53 -10.01
C THR A 15 3.98 0.64 -9.46
N GLY A 16 3.69 1.64 -8.62
CA GLY A 16 2.34 1.86 -8.08
C GLY A 16 1.30 2.12 -9.18
N VAL A 17 1.63 3.00 -10.14
CA VAL A 17 0.76 3.32 -11.28
C VAL A 17 0.60 2.10 -12.20
N TRP A 18 1.70 1.42 -12.52
CA TRP A 18 1.68 0.24 -13.37
C TRP A 18 0.88 -0.91 -12.76
N VAL A 19 1.05 -1.17 -11.47
CA VAL A 19 0.28 -2.18 -10.72
C VAL A 19 -1.21 -1.87 -10.76
N PHE A 20 -1.59 -0.61 -10.49
CA PHE A 20 -2.98 -0.18 -10.57
C PHE A 20 -3.58 -0.44 -11.95
N TRP A 21 -2.88 -0.03 -13.01
CA TRP A 21 -3.35 -0.19 -14.38
C TRP A 21 -3.41 -1.66 -14.83
N ARG A 22 -2.45 -2.50 -14.43
CA ARG A 22 -2.31 -3.87 -14.94
C ARG A 22 -3.20 -4.89 -14.23
N PHE A 23 -3.40 -4.73 -12.91
CA PHE A 23 -4.04 -5.76 -12.08
C PHE A 23 -5.49 -5.43 -11.69
N PHE A 24 -5.85 -4.16 -11.55
CA PHE A 24 -7.13 -3.76 -10.97
C PHE A 24 -8.24 -3.49 -11.99
N ARG A 25 -8.03 -3.83 -13.28
CA ARG A 25 -9.02 -3.61 -14.35
C ARG A 25 -10.29 -4.45 -14.22
N GLU A 26 -10.19 -5.64 -13.66
CA GLU A 26 -11.30 -6.62 -13.60
C GLU A 26 -12.15 -6.51 -12.31
N MET A 27 -11.83 -5.57 -11.41
CA MET A 27 -12.56 -5.37 -10.16
C MET A 27 -13.78 -4.46 -10.32
N SER A 28 -14.79 -4.66 -9.46
CA SER A 28 -15.92 -3.74 -9.32
C SER A 28 -15.44 -2.32 -8.99
N TRP A 29 -16.15 -1.31 -9.48
CA TRP A 29 -15.76 0.10 -9.38
C TRP A 29 -15.30 0.54 -7.98
N TYR A 30 -16.09 0.31 -6.92
CA TYR A 30 -15.73 0.75 -5.57
C TYR A 30 -14.48 0.06 -5.03
N ASN A 31 -14.34 -1.26 -5.22
CA ASN A 31 -13.13 -2.00 -4.84
C ASN A 31 -11.90 -1.44 -5.59
N ARG A 32 -12.05 -1.20 -6.89
CA ARG A 32 -10.99 -0.63 -7.72
C ARG A 32 -10.58 0.76 -7.22
N VAL A 33 -11.53 1.61 -6.85
CA VAL A 33 -11.23 2.96 -6.33
C VAL A 33 -10.51 2.88 -4.98
N LEU A 34 -10.90 2.00 -4.05
CA LEU A 34 -10.18 1.86 -2.77
C LEU A 34 -8.73 1.43 -2.96
N TRP A 35 -8.48 0.42 -3.79
CA TRP A 35 -7.12 0.03 -4.15
C TRP A 35 -6.37 1.14 -4.89
N GLY A 36 -7.08 1.91 -5.72
CA GLY A 36 -6.56 3.10 -6.38
C GLY A 36 -6.14 4.17 -5.40
N LEU A 37 -6.93 4.47 -4.36
CA LEU A 37 -6.57 5.46 -3.34
C LEU A 37 -5.28 5.05 -2.61
N PHE A 38 -5.15 3.78 -2.25
CA PHE A 38 -3.91 3.26 -1.65
C PHE A 38 -2.70 3.42 -2.59
N LEU A 39 -2.80 2.98 -3.85
CA LEU A 39 -1.67 3.03 -4.78
C LEU A 39 -1.33 4.47 -5.22
N ILE A 40 -2.34 5.30 -5.49
CA ILE A 40 -2.16 6.68 -5.92
C ILE A 40 -1.54 7.52 -4.81
N THR A 41 -1.95 7.35 -3.55
CA THR A 41 -1.34 8.09 -2.44
C THR A 41 0.14 7.75 -2.30
N ILE A 42 0.53 6.47 -2.37
CA ILE A 42 1.95 6.05 -2.38
C ILE A 42 2.70 6.63 -3.58
N SER A 43 2.13 6.52 -4.80
CA SER A 43 2.77 7.05 -6.01
C SER A 43 2.93 8.58 -5.97
N MET A 44 1.97 9.31 -5.42
CA MET A 44 2.06 10.76 -5.26
C MET A 44 3.12 11.14 -4.24
N THR A 45 3.20 10.43 -3.11
CA THR A 45 4.26 10.64 -2.11
C THR A 45 5.64 10.43 -2.73
N ALA A 46 5.81 9.35 -3.51
CA ALA A 46 7.06 9.05 -4.22
C ALA A 46 7.39 10.11 -5.28
N LEU A 47 6.39 10.56 -6.07
CA LEU A 47 6.57 11.64 -7.05
C LEU A 47 7.07 12.94 -6.41
N VAL A 48 6.49 13.32 -5.26
CA VAL A 48 6.94 14.50 -4.51
C VAL A 48 8.31 14.23 -3.84
N GLY A 49 8.60 12.97 -3.48
CA GLY A 49 9.92 12.51 -3.04
C GLY A 49 11.02 12.79 -4.07
N ILE A 50 10.76 12.53 -5.36
CA ILE A 50 11.68 12.89 -6.46
C ILE A 50 12.01 14.39 -6.44
N LEU A 51 10.98 15.25 -6.30
CA LEU A 51 11.15 16.71 -6.25
C LEU A 51 11.91 17.16 -4.98
N ARG A 52 11.67 16.50 -3.85
CA ARG A 52 12.38 16.72 -2.59
C ARG A 52 13.87 16.40 -2.75
N PHE A 53 14.21 15.25 -3.31
CA PHE A 53 15.61 14.84 -3.52
C PHE A 53 16.31 15.62 -4.65
N ALA A 54 15.55 16.22 -5.57
CA ALA A 54 16.04 17.19 -6.55
C ALA A 54 16.43 18.55 -5.93
N GLY A 55 16.10 18.80 -4.65
CA GLY A 55 16.50 19.99 -3.91
C GLY A 55 15.44 21.08 -3.78
N ILE A 56 14.19 20.82 -4.18
CA ILE A 56 13.10 21.80 -4.06
C ILE A 56 12.53 21.77 -2.64
N GLN A 57 13.01 22.63 -1.75
CA GLN A 57 12.57 22.62 -0.34
C GLN A 57 11.11 22.98 -0.13
N ARG A 58 10.48 23.72 -1.06
CA ARG A 58 9.05 24.08 -0.99
C ARG A 58 8.12 22.87 -1.00
N VAL A 59 8.58 21.69 -1.42
CA VAL A 59 7.76 20.48 -1.47
C VAL A 59 7.80 19.63 -0.20
N ILE A 60 8.65 19.96 0.78
CA ILE A 60 8.77 19.21 2.05
C ILE A 60 7.43 19.10 2.79
N PRO A 61 6.69 20.20 3.07
CA PRO A 61 5.40 20.10 3.78
C PRO A 61 4.35 19.34 2.97
N LEU A 62 4.41 19.42 1.63
CA LEU A 62 3.53 18.65 0.76
C LEU A 62 3.85 17.15 0.83
N HIS A 63 5.13 16.78 0.86
CA HIS A 63 5.57 15.40 1.00
C HIS A 63 5.09 14.79 2.33
N GLU A 64 5.29 15.50 3.45
CA GLU A 64 4.84 15.05 4.78
C GLU A 64 3.31 14.89 4.84
N SER A 65 2.57 15.81 4.19
CA SER A 65 1.12 15.71 4.08
C SER A 65 0.68 14.48 3.27
N LEU A 66 1.34 14.20 2.13
CA LEU A 66 1.05 13.05 1.29
C LEU A 66 1.44 11.72 1.96
N GLU A 67 2.55 11.71 2.69
CA GLU A 67 2.97 10.57 3.51
C GLU A 67 1.94 10.27 4.59
N THR A 68 1.45 11.31 5.28
CA THR A 68 0.38 11.18 6.29
C THR A 68 -0.93 10.70 5.65
N LEU A 69 -1.25 11.16 4.44
CA LEU A 69 -2.43 10.72 3.68
C LEU A 69 -2.32 9.24 3.27
N ALA A 70 -1.15 8.79 2.82
CA ALA A 70 -0.89 7.38 2.52
C ALA A 70 -0.97 6.52 3.79
N ALA A 71 -0.41 7.01 4.89
CA ALA A 71 -0.41 6.36 6.21
C ALA A 71 -1.79 6.26 6.87
N SER A 72 -2.79 7.02 6.38
CA SER A 72 -4.14 7.05 6.92
C SER A 72 -5.16 6.53 5.91
N LEU A 73 -5.56 7.36 4.95
CA LEU A 73 -6.52 7.00 3.92
C LEU A 73 -6.04 5.79 3.10
N GLY A 74 -4.76 5.74 2.75
CA GLY A 74 -4.19 4.59 2.04
C GLY A 74 -4.31 3.30 2.86
N VAL A 75 -3.96 3.35 4.14
CA VAL A 75 -4.04 2.21 5.06
C VAL A 75 -5.48 1.72 5.26
N VAL A 76 -6.42 2.63 5.53
CA VAL A 76 -7.84 2.27 5.68
C VAL A 76 -8.40 1.68 4.39
N SER A 77 -8.02 2.25 3.24
CA SER A 77 -8.46 1.76 1.93
C SER A 77 -7.92 0.36 1.61
N VAL A 78 -6.65 0.08 1.93
CA VAL A 78 -6.08 -1.26 1.69
C VAL A 78 -6.66 -2.31 2.64
N ILE A 79 -6.98 -1.97 3.90
CA ILE A 79 -7.65 -2.89 4.83
C ILE A 79 -8.98 -3.35 4.26
N VAL A 80 -9.84 -2.40 3.83
CA VAL A 80 -11.15 -2.73 3.27
C VAL A 80 -11.01 -3.39 1.90
N GLY A 81 -10.04 -2.97 1.08
CA GLY A 81 -9.74 -3.59 -0.20
C GLY A 81 -9.31 -5.06 -0.07
N VAL A 82 -8.47 -5.38 0.91
CA VAL A 82 -8.04 -6.75 1.24
C VAL A 82 -9.20 -7.56 1.81
N TRP A 83 -10.00 -6.97 2.70
CA TRP A 83 -11.20 -7.61 3.23
C TRP A 83 -12.17 -8.01 2.11
N GLY A 84 -12.50 -7.08 1.21
CA GLY A 84 -13.37 -7.35 0.06
C GLY A 84 -12.80 -8.42 -0.86
N LEU A 85 -11.47 -8.42 -1.07
CA LEU A 85 -10.80 -9.42 -1.89
C LEU A 85 -10.86 -10.84 -1.28
N ILE A 86 -10.59 -10.97 0.02
CA ILE A 86 -10.58 -12.26 0.73
C ILE A 86 -12.00 -12.80 0.95
N GLN A 87 -12.95 -11.93 1.29
CA GLN A 87 -14.36 -12.32 1.44
C GLN A 87 -15.07 -12.50 0.09
N LYS A 88 -14.43 -12.16 -1.03
CA LYS A 88 -15.01 -12.17 -2.39
C LYS A 88 -16.29 -11.33 -2.46
N GLN A 89 -16.32 -10.22 -1.71
CA GLN A 89 -17.46 -9.30 -1.64
C GLN A 89 -17.19 -8.04 -2.46
N THR A 90 -18.24 -7.54 -3.09
CA THR A 90 -18.25 -6.21 -3.69
C THR A 90 -18.58 -5.19 -2.60
N ILE A 91 -17.77 -4.14 -2.49
CA ILE A 91 -18.02 -3.07 -1.54
C ILE A 91 -19.19 -2.23 -2.04
N SER A 92 -20.20 -2.05 -1.18
CA SER A 92 -21.35 -1.19 -1.45
C SER A 92 -20.97 0.29 -1.43
N ARG A 93 -21.82 1.14 -2.00
CA ARG A 93 -21.63 2.61 -1.96
C ARG A 93 -21.49 3.13 -0.53
N THR A 94 -22.30 2.61 0.40
CA THR A 94 -22.25 2.99 1.82
C THR A 94 -20.94 2.57 2.47
N GLY A 95 -20.48 1.34 2.21
CA GLY A 95 -19.19 0.85 2.71
C GLY A 95 -18.02 1.67 2.16
N PHE A 96 -18.08 2.05 0.89
CA PHE A 96 -17.09 2.93 0.28
C PHE A 96 -17.04 4.31 0.95
N ILE A 97 -18.19 4.96 1.12
CA ILE A 97 -18.27 6.29 1.75
C ILE A 97 -17.74 6.22 3.19
N LEU A 98 -18.17 5.25 3.98
CA LEU A 98 -17.66 5.05 5.34
C LEU A 98 -16.14 4.88 5.38
N THR A 99 -15.59 4.06 4.48
CA THR A 99 -14.14 3.80 4.41
C THR A 99 -13.37 5.08 4.11
N VAL A 100 -13.81 5.85 3.10
CA VAL A 100 -13.16 7.11 2.72
C VAL A 100 -13.32 8.14 3.83
N SER A 101 -14.50 8.27 4.42
CA SER A 101 -14.76 9.19 5.53
C SER A 101 -13.87 8.89 6.75
N VAL A 102 -13.73 7.62 7.12
CA VAL A 102 -12.83 7.21 8.23
C VAL A 102 -11.37 7.51 7.88
N GLY A 103 -10.93 7.21 6.66
CA GLY A 103 -9.56 7.50 6.22
C GLY A 103 -9.24 9.00 6.21
N VAL A 104 -10.16 9.83 5.70
CA VAL A 104 -10.01 11.29 5.69
C VAL A 104 -10.10 11.88 7.10
N LEU A 105 -11.00 11.39 7.95
CA LEU A 105 -11.08 11.82 9.34
C LEU A 105 -9.77 11.50 10.07
N LEU A 106 -9.23 10.29 9.89
CA LEU A 106 -7.96 9.87 10.47
C LEU A 106 -6.80 10.74 9.97
N PHE A 107 -6.76 11.06 8.68
CA PHE A 107 -5.81 12.00 8.10
C PHE A 107 -5.88 13.38 8.78
N LEU A 108 -7.09 13.96 8.90
CA LEU A 108 -7.29 15.27 9.51
C LEU A 108 -6.90 15.27 11.00
N LEU A 109 -7.23 14.21 11.74
CA LEU A 109 -6.86 14.09 13.15
C LEU A 109 -5.34 14.01 13.34
N LEU A 110 -4.65 13.21 12.52
CA LEU A 110 -3.19 13.09 12.55
C LEU A 110 -2.49 14.41 12.19
N LEU A 111 -3.06 15.20 11.27
CA LEU A 111 -2.48 16.45 10.81
C LEU A 111 -2.77 17.63 11.74
N MET A 112 -3.99 17.73 12.26
CA MET A 112 -4.47 18.93 12.98
C MET A 112 -4.31 18.83 14.51
N VAL A 113 -4.25 17.62 15.07
CA VAL A 113 -4.19 17.41 16.53
C VAL A 113 -2.80 16.93 16.93
N PRO A 114 -1.96 17.77 17.58
CA PRO A 114 -0.58 17.42 17.92
C PRO A 114 -0.44 16.16 18.77
N LEU A 115 -1.36 15.94 19.71
CA LEU A 115 -1.39 14.75 20.56
C LEU A 115 -1.65 13.46 19.77
N VAL A 116 -2.41 13.54 18.68
CA VAL A 116 -2.70 12.38 17.82
C VAL A 116 -1.59 12.19 16.79
N GLY A 117 -0.95 13.28 16.34
CA GLY A 117 0.19 13.25 15.43
C GLY A 117 1.37 12.40 15.92
N THR A 118 1.57 12.28 17.25
CA THR A 118 2.61 11.38 17.81
C THR A 118 2.38 9.91 17.48
N PHE A 119 1.15 9.52 17.14
CA PHE A 119 0.78 8.15 16.76
C PHE A 119 0.86 7.89 15.25
N GLN A 120 1.34 8.84 14.45
CA GLN A 120 1.47 8.68 13.00
C GLN A 120 2.19 7.37 12.59
N PRO A 121 3.29 6.93 13.23
CA PRO A 121 3.96 5.67 12.88
C PRO A 121 3.16 4.42 13.30
N VAL A 122 2.29 4.56 14.29
CA VAL A 122 1.50 3.46 14.86
C VAL A 122 0.37 3.05 13.92
N VAL A 123 -0.23 4.02 13.22
CA VAL A 123 -1.39 3.76 12.33
C VAL A 123 -1.05 2.80 11.18
N PRO A 124 0.01 3.01 10.37
CA PRO A 124 0.42 2.03 9.35
C PRO A 124 0.81 0.68 9.94
N SER A 125 1.45 0.67 11.11
CA SER A 125 1.87 -0.56 11.80
C SER A 125 0.67 -1.42 12.21
N LEU A 126 -0.35 -0.80 12.83
CA LEU A 126 -1.61 -1.48 13.13
C LEU A 126 -2.34 -1.91 11.86
N GLY A 127 -2.32 -1.08 10.82
CA GLY A 127 -2.88 -1.42 9.52
C GLY A 127 -2.26 -2.68 8.92
N MET A 128 -0.93 -2.81 8.96
CA MET A 128 -0.22 -4.01 8.52
C MET A 128 -0.65 -5.25 9.32
N VAL A 129 -0.79 -5.14 10.64
CA VAL A 129 -1.28 -6.23 11.50
C VAL A 129 -2.69 -6.65 11.12
N ILE A 130 -3.61 -5.68 10.93
CA ILE A 130 -5.00 -5.96 10.54
C ILE A 130 -5.03 -6.65 9.16
N VAL A 131 -4.31 -6.14 8.17
CA VAL A 131 -4.21 -6.75 6.84
C VAL A 131 -3.67 -8.18 6.94
N LEU A 132 -2.65 -8.41 7.77
CA LEU A 132 -2.07 -9.74 7.96
C LEU A 132 -3.06 -10.71 8.60
N LEU A 133 -3.85 -10.28 9.60
CA LEU A 133 -4.89 -11.10 10.22
C LEU A 133 -5.99 -11.48 9.22
N ILE A 134 -6.41 -10.52 8.37
CA ILE A 134 -7.39 -10.78 7.30
C ILE A 134 -6.80 -11.76 6.27
N ALA A 135 -5.54 -11.57 5.89
CA ALA A 135 -4.86 -12.47 4.98
C ALA A 135 -4.72 -13.88 5.59
N PHE A 136 -4.37 -13.99 6.87
CA PHE A 136 -4.29 -15.27 7.58
C PHE A 136 -5.63 -16.02 7.55
N LEU A 137 -6.75 -15.32 7.74
CA LEU A 137 -8.10 -15.91 7.56
C LEU A 137 -8.29 -16.48 6.14
N GLY A 138 -7.81 -15.78 5.12
CA GLY A 138 -7.81 -16.26 3.74
C GLY A 138 -6.94 -17.50 3.53
N VAL A 139 -5.77 -17.57 4.18
CA VAL A 139 -4.86 -18.74 4.13
C VAL A 139 -5.51 -19.96 4.78
N VAL A 140 -6.16 -19.79 5.95
CA VAL A 140 -6.92 -20.87 6.62
C VAL A 140 -8.02 -21.42 5.70
N ARG A 141 -8.64 -20.54 4.91
CA ARG A 141 -9.65 -20.91 3.90
C ARG A 141 -9.06 -21.45 2.59
N ARG A 142 -7.74 -21.68 2.53
CA ARG A 142 -6.98 -22.13 1.35
C ARG A 142 -7.16 -21.23 0.13
N ASP A 143 -7.39 -19.93 0.33
CA ASP A 143 -7.45 -18.98 -0.78
C ASP A 143 -6.02 -18.62 -1.23
N PRO A 144 -5.61 -18.96 -2.48
CA PRO A 144 -4.25 -18.67 -2.96
C PRO A 144 -3.95 -17.17 -3.06
N ARG A 145 -4.96 -16.30 -3.07
CA ARG A 145 -4.79 -14.84 -3.05
C ARG A 145 -4.18 -14.37 -1.73
N ALA A 146 -4.54 -15.04 -0.64
CA ALA A 146 -4.12 -14.68 0.70
C ALA A 146 -2.62 -14.82 0.90
N SER A 147 -1.99 -15.86 0.33
CA SER A 147 -0.54 -16.06 0.43
C SER A 147 0.25 -14.91 -0.19
N TRP A 148 -0.23 -14.34 -1.30
CA TRP A 148 0.39 -13.16 -1.91
C TRP A 148 0.28 -11.91 -1.05
N ILE A 149 -0.84 -11.75 -0.32
CA ILE A 149 -1.04 -10.64 0.62
C ILE A 149 -0.13 -10.80 1.84
N VAL A 150 -0.03 -12.02 2.40
CA VAL A 150 0.90 -12.31 3.48
C VAL A 150 2.34 -11.98 3.05
N LEU A 151 2.74 -12.44 1.87
CA LEU A 151 4.07 -12.15 1.32
C LEU A 151 4.29 -10.64 1.16
N ALA A 152 3.31 -9.91 0.63
CA ALA A 152 3.38 -8.45 0.48
C ALA A 152 3.63 -7.75 1.83
N VAL A 153 2.84 -8.09 2.86
CA VAL A 153 2.97 -7.49 4.19
C VAL A 153 4.29 -7.86 4.86
N MET A 154 4.75 -9.12 4.72
CA MET A 154 6.04 -9.54 5.25
C MET A 154 7.21 -8.78 4.62
N ILE A 155 7.14 -8.52 3.31
CA ILE A 155 8.13 -7.70 2.59
C ILE A 155 8.15 -6.26 3.13
N ILE A 156 6.98 -5.64 3.37
CA ILE A 156 6.91 -4.28 3.96
C ILE A 156 7.43 -4.27 5.40
N ALA A 157 7.06 -5.27 6.21
CA ALA A 157 7.54 -5.40 7.59
C ALA A 157 9.07 -5.57 7.63
N LEU A 158 9.64 -6.30 6.68
CA LEU A 158 11.08 -6.39 6.51
C LEU A 158 11.69 -5.06 6.09
N ALA A 159 11.08 -4.34 5.13
CA ALA A 159 11.57 -3.03 4.67
C ALA A 159 11.67 -2.01 5.80
N THR A 160 10.63 -1.94 6.64
CA THR A 160 10.56 -1.01 7.77
C THR A 160 11.57 -1.33 8.87
N ARG A 161 11.90 -2.61 9.09
CA ARG A 161 12.89 -3.04 10.09
C ARG A 161 14.33 -3.00 9.57
N ALA A 162 14.55 -3.35 8.31
CA ALA A 162 15.88 -3.42 7.69
C ALA A 162 16.53 -2.05 7.55
N GLY A 163 15.75 -0.97 7.48
CA GLY A 163 16.27 0.41 7.46
C GLY A 163 17.10 0.77 8.71
N TRP A 164 17.03 -0.01 9.78
CA TRP A 164 17.83 0.16 11.00
C TRP A 164 19.22 -0.49 10.94
N HIS A 165 19.44 -1.41 10.01
CA HIS A 165 20.69 -2.14 9.89
C HIS A 165 21.65 -1.41 8.93
N GLN A 166 22.66 -0.74 9.49
CA GLN A 166 23.68 0.00 8.73
C GLN A 166 24.66 -0.87 7.91
N ASN A 167 24.55 -2.20 8.00
CA ASN A 167 25.49 -3.15 7.39
C ASN A 167 25.09 -3.65 5.98
N ILE A 168 24.05 -3.06 5.37
CA ILE A 168 23.62 -3.43 4.02
C ILE A 168 24.35 -2.51 3.02
N PRO A 169 24.94 -3.03 1.93
CA PRO A 169 25.67 -2.24 0.93
C PRO A 169 24.77 -1.29 0.10
N ILE A 170 23.48 -1.20 0.42
CA ILE A 170 22.49 -0.36 -0.25
C ILE A 170 22.04 0.71 0.74
N HIS A 171 21.90 1.95 0.27
CA HIS A 171 21.40 3.05 1.08
C HIS A 171 20.00 2.71 1.65
N PRO A 172 19.74 2.89 2.96
CA PRO A 172 18.51 2.41 3.61
C PRO A 172 17.20 2.90 2.97
N ILE A 173 17.20 4.13 2.45
CA ILE A 173 16.05 4.75 1.78
C ILE A 173 15.75 4.05 0.45
N ASP A 174 16.78 3.71 -0.32
CA ASP A 174 16.63 3.01 -1.60
C ASP A 174 16.13 1.58 -1.38
N PHE A 175 16.70 0.90 -0.39
CA PHE A 175 16.24 -0.43 0.01
C PHE A 175 14.75 -0.40 0.37
N TYR A 176 14.31 0.60 1.14
CA TYR A 176 12.91 0.78 1.50
C TYR A 176 12.01 0.95 0.25
N HIS A 177 12.35 1.85 -0.67
CA HIS A 177 11.54 2.09 -1.89
C HIS A 177 11.47 0.88 -2.81
N TYR A 178 12.58 0.17 -3.04
CA TYR A 178 12.59 -1.05 -3.85
C TYR A 178 11.83 -2.21 -3.20
N THR A 179 11.93 -2.35 -1.89
CA THR A 179 11.21 -3.40 -1.16
C THR A 179 9.72 -3.09 -1.11
N LEU A 180 9.35 -1.81 -0.94
CA LEU A 180 7.97 -1.35 -1.02
C LEU A 180 7.40 -1.58 -2.43
N SER A 181 8.13 -1.27 -3.50
CA SER A 181 7.67 -1.53 -4.87
C SER A 181 7.44 -3.03 -5.13
N LEU A 182 8.31 -3.89 -4.62
CA LEU A 182 8.13 -5.34 -4.65
C LEU A 182 6.86 -5.77 -3.92
N SER A 183 6.57 -5.18 -2.76
CA SER A 183 5.33 -5.47 -2.03
C SER A 183 4.07 -5.06 -2.82
N LEU A 184 4.10 -3.94 -3.55
CA LEU A 184 3.00 -3.51 -4.41
C LEU A 184 2.76 -4.52 -5.55
N LEU A 185 3.83 -5.10 -6.11
CA LEU A 185 3.72 -6.17 -7.09
C LEU A 185 3.03 -7.41 -6.49
N CYS A 186 3.36 -7.79 -5.25
CA CYS A 186 2.69 -8.89 -4.55
C CYS A 186 1.19 -8.61 -4.31
N PHE A 187 0.83 -7.39 -3.90
CA PHE A 187 -0.58 -6.98 -3.80
C PHE A 187 -1.30 -7.05 -5.16
N GLY A 188 -0.67 -6.58 -6.24
CA GLY A 188 -1.20 -6.72 -7.59
C GLY A 188 -1.41 -8.19 -7.99
N LYS A 189 -0.44 -9.06 -7.70
CA LYS A 189 -0.52 -10.49 -7.97
C LYS A 189 -1.64 -11.18 -7.19
N ALA A 190 -1.89 -10.78 -5.95
CA ALA A 190 -3.02 -11.28 -5.15
C ALA A 190 -4.37 -11.03 -5.85
N VAL A 191 -4.48 -9.93 -6.58
CA VAL A 191 -5.68 -9.55 -7.35
C VAL A 191 -5.74 -10.29 -8.69
N GLN A 192 -4.59 -10.62 -9.30
CA GLN A 192 -4.50 -11.22 -10.64
C GLN A 192 -5.08 -12.63 -10.78
N ASN A 193 -5.47 -13.30 -9.69
CA ASN A 193 -5.79 -14.72 -9.79
C ASN A 193 -7.17 -14.98 -10.41
N ARG A 194 -7.09 -15.27 -11.73
CA ARG A 194 -7.94 -16.16 -12.51
C ARG A 194 -8.48 -17.31 -11.65
N PRO A 195 -9.74 -17.72 -11.81
CA PRO A 195 -10.21 -18.96 -11.23
C PRO A 195 -9.32 -20.10 -11.73
N TRP A 196 -8.76 -20.87 -10.80
CA TRP A 196 -8.04 -22.12 -11.06
C TRP A 196 -9.05 -23.21 -11.49
N ARG A 197 -9.83 -22.94 -12.54
CA ARG A 197 -10.86 -23.83 -13.09
C ARG A 197 -10.46 -24.14 -14.54
N ASN A 198 -9.47 -25.03 -14.70
CA ASN A 198 -9.23 -25.92 -15.86
C ASN A 198 -7.83 -26.56 -15.82
N ARG A 199 -7.49 -27.25 -14.72
CA ARG A 199 -6.45 -28.31 -14.74
C ARG A 199 -7.00 -29.66 -14.25
N SER A 200 -8.31 -29.82 -14.32
CA SER A 200 -9.01 -31.10 -14.21
C SER A 200 -10.03 -31.20 -15.35
N GLY A 201 -9.55 -30.99 -16.58
CA GLY A 201 -10.21 -31.54 -17.76
C GLY A 201 -9.59 -32.90 -17.99
N GLY A 202 -10.16 -33.93 -17.36
CA GLY A 202 -9.86 -35.30 -17.73
C GLY A 202 -10.32 -35.56 -19.16
N LYS A 203 -9.42 -36.12 -19.96
CA LYS A 203 -9.56 -37.48 -20.49
C LYS A 203 -8.20 -38.15 -20.42
#